data_AF-A0A7U3V355-F1
#
_entry.id   AF-A0A7U3V355-F1
#
_cell.length_a   1.000
_cell.length_b   1.000
_cell.length_c   1.000
_cell.angle_alpha   90.00
_cell.angle_beta   90.00
_cell.angle_gamma   90.00
#
_symmetry.space_group_name_H-M   'P 1'
#
loop_
_entity.id
_entity.type
_entity.pdbx_description
1 polymer ?
#
loop_
_entity_poly.entity_id
_entity_poly.type
_entity_poly.pdbx_seq_one_letter_code
_entity_poly.pdbx_strand_id
1 'polypeptide(L)'
;MRIKLIAFIVILLLTPAHAGLWEKITTMGVKTVTPTSEYLIETPGWNVRVYEWTPADNPNTRCLFAAGSQKGGVACYSIND
;
A
#
# COMPACT_ATOMS: atom_id res chain seq x y z
N MET A 1 -7.37 41.62 -16.92
CA MET A 1 -6.83 40.97 -15.70
C MET A 1 -7.72 39.84 -15.17
N ARG A 2 -9.05 40.01 -15.10
CA ARG A 2 -10.01 39.00 -14.58
C ARG A 2 -9.98 37.63 -15.30
N ILE A 3 -9.88 37.62 -16.63
CA ILE A 3 -9.85 36.36 -17.41
C ILE A 3 -8.57 35.55 -17.15
N LYS A 4 -7.42 36.21 -16.98
CA LYS A 4 -6.14 35.53 -16.65
C LYS A 4 -6.17 34.91 -15.25
N LEU A 5 -6.84 35.57 -14.31
CA LEU A 5 -7.04 35.06 -12.95
C LEU A 5 -7.94 33.82 -12.94
N ILE A 6 -9.04 33.85 -13.69
CA ILE A 6 -9.97 32.72 -13.82
C ILE A 6 -9.28 31.51 -14.47
N ALA A 7 -8.52 31.73 -15.54
CA ALA A 7 -7.75 30.66 -16.18
C ALA A 7 -6.73 30.01 -15.23
N PHE A 8 -6.06 30.81 -14.40
CA PHE A 8 -5.10 30.31 -13.42
C PHE A 8 -5.77 29.46 -12.33
N ILE A 9 -6.95 29.86 -11.86
CA ILE A 9 -7.72 29.11 -10.85
C ILE A 9 -8.23 27.78 -11.42
N VAL A 10 -8.66 27.73 -12.68
CA VAL A 10 -9.11 26.49 -13.33
C VAL A 10 -7.96 25.48 -13.48
N ILE A 11 -6.74 25.94 -13.79
CA ILE A 11 -5.57 25.06 -13.90
C ILE A 11 -5.18 24.45 -12.54
N LEU A 12 -5.31 25.23 -11.45
CA LEU A 12 -4.96 24.74 -10.11
C LEU A 12 -5.90 23.60 -9.64
N LEU A 13 -7.16 23.63 -10.07
CA LEU A 13 -8.19 22.66 -9.69
C LEU A 13 -8.04 21.28 -10.36
N LEU A 14 -7.18 21.15 -11.38
CA LEU A 14 -6.92 19.88 -12.08
C LEU A 14 -5.87 18.99 -11.40
N THR A 15 -5.32 19.42 -10.25
CA THR A 15 -4.16 18.75 -9.63
C THR A 15 -4.41 17.51 -8.76
N PRO A 16 -5.62 17.12 -8.29
CA PRO A 16 -5.72 16.02 -7.31
C PRO A 16 -5.70 14.59 -7.91
N ALA A 17 -5.63 14.39 -9.23
CA ALA A 17 -5.74 13.05 -9.85
C ALA A 17 -4.43 12.23 -9.89
N HIS A 18 -3.31 12.78 -9.41
CA HIS A 18 -1.98 12.19 -9.65
C HIS A 18 -1.57 11.07 -8.67
N ALA A 19 -2.25 10.91 -7.54
CA ALA A 19 -1.87 9.91 -6.54
C ALA A 19 -2.05 8.46 -7.05
N GLY A 20 -3.23 8.12 -7.59
CA GLY A 20 -3.50 6.78 -8.12
C GLY A 20 -2.78 6.48 -9.45
N LEU A 21 -2.39 7.51 -10.21
CA LEU A 21 -1.59 7.33 -11.42
C LEU A 21 -0.15 6.93 -11.08
N TRP A 22 0.42 7.53 -10.04
CA TRP A 22 1.80 7.26 -9.62
C TRP A 22 1.96 5.85 -9.02
N GLU A 23 0.99 5.40 -8.22
CA GLU A 23 0.91 4.00 -7.76
C GLU A 23 0.91 3.03 -8.95
N LYS A 24 0.07 3.30 -9.96
CA LYS A 24 -0.03 2.46 -11.15
C LYS A 24 1.25 2.42 -11.99
N ILE A 25 1.98 3.52 -12.07
CA ILE A 25 3.27 3.60 -12.78
C ILE A 25 4.36 2.87 -12.01
N THR A 26 4.43 3.05 -10.68
CA THR A 26 5.47 2.43 -9.83
C THR A 26 5.29 0.92 -9.67
N THR A 27 4.08 0.40 -9.83
CA THR A 27 3.79 -1.05 -9.82
C THR A 27 3.63 -1.64 -11.22
N MET A 28 3.89 -0.87 -12.29
CA MET A 28 3.66 -1.32 -13.66
C MET A 28 4.67 -2.43 -14.03
N GLY A 29 4.17 -3.64 -14.32
CA GLY A 29 5.00 -4.81 -14.61
C GLY A 29 5.32 -5.69 -13.41
N VAL A 30 4.90 -5.30 -12.19
CA VAL A 30 4.99 -6.15 -11.01
C VAL A 30 3.88 -7.18 -11.04
N LYS A 31 4.22 -8.46 -10.85
CA LYS A 31 3.23 -9.54 -10.70
C LYS A 31 2.61 -9.45 -9.31
N THR A 32 1.30 -9.25 -9.24
CA THR A 32 0.54 -9.41 -8.00
C THR A 32 0.49 -10.89 -7.62
N VAL A 33 0.85 -11.21 -6.38
CA VAL A 33 0.78 -12.56 -5.82
C VAL A 33 -0.17 -12.54 -4.63
N THR A 34 -1.02 -13.56 -4.52
CA THR A 34 -1.90 -13.73 -3.38
C THR A 34 -1.08 -14.16 -2.15
N PRO A 35 -1.25 -13.50 -1.00
CA PRO A 35 -0.60 -13.92 0.24
C PRO A 35 -1.06 -15.32 0.67
N THR A 36 -0.25 -15.98 1.47
CA THR A 36 -0.56 -17.29 2.05
C THR A 36 -1.71 -17.21 3.04
N SER A 37 -1.83 -16.10 3.77
CA SER A 37 -2.94 -15.85 4.70
C SER A 37 -3.27 -14.37 4.77
N GLU A 38 -4.56 -14.06 4.95
CA GLU A 38 -5.08 -12.71 5.13
C GLU A 38 -6.13 -12.75 6.23
N TYR A 39 -5.99 -11.88 7.23
CA TYR A 39 -6.93 -11.81 8.35
C TYR A 39 -6.93 -10.45 9.04
N LEU A 40 -7.94 -10.22 9.86
CA LEU A 40 -8.07 -9.03 10.71
C LEU A 40 -7.64 -9.36 12.14
N ILE A 41 -6.87 -8.46 12.75
CA ILE A 41 -6.60 -8.50 14.19
C ILE A 41 -7.44 -7.43 14.86
N GLU A 42 -8.35 -7.86 15.73
CA GLU A 42 -9.08 -6.96 16.61
C GLU A 42 -8.14 -6.39 17.67
N THR A 43 -7.85 -5.11 17.55
CA THR A 43 -7.10 -4.35 18.55
C THR A 43 -7.94 -3.15 18.97
N PRO A 44 -7.96 -2.76 20.26
CA PRO A 44 -8.82 -1.69 20.74
C PRO A 44 -8.65 -0.39 19.94
N GLY A 45 -9.69 -0.02 19.19
CA GLY A 45 -9.70 1.20 18.37
C GLY A 45 -9.02 1.10 17.00
N TRP A 46 -8.52 -0.07 16.59
CA TRP A 46 -7.84 -0.25 15.30
C TRP A 46 -8.35 -1.47 14.54
N ASN A 47 -8.58 -1.28 13.24
CA ASN A 47 -8.88 -2.36 12.32
C ASN A 47 -7.59 -2.75 11.59
N VAL A 48 -6.82 -3.67 12.19
CA VAL A 48 -5.51 -4.07 11.66
C VAL A 48 -5.71 -5.20 10.65
N ARG A 49 -5.27 -4.98 9.41
CA ARG A 49 -5.22 -5.99 8.36
C ARG A 49 -3.84 -6.61 8.32
N VAL A 50 -3.77 -7.93 8.29
CA VAL A 50 -2.52 -8.67 8.22
C VAL A 50 -2.51 -9.54 6.97
N TYR A 51 -1.37 -9.53 6.29
CA TYR A 51 -1.09 -10.36 5.13
C TYR A 51 0.21 -11.11 5.39
N GLU A 52 0.16 -12.44 5.32
CA GLU A 52 1.33 -13.29 5.51
C GLU A 52 1.71 -13.97 4.20
N TRP A 53 3.01 -14.07 3.93
CA TRP A 53 3.51 -14.81 2.78
C TRP A 53 4.87 -15.44 3.08
N THR A 54 5.20 -16.46 2.30
CA THR A 54 6.53 -17.07 2.25
C THR A 54 7.16 -16.68 0.92
N PRO A 55 8.34 -16.02 0.88
CA PRO A 55 9.02 -15.69 -0.36
C PRO A 55 9.35 -16.94 -1.18
N ALA A 56 9.14 -16.89 -2.49
CA ALA A 56 9.38 -18.04 -3.37
C ALA A 56 10.87 -18.41 -3.48
N ASP A 57 11.75 -17.43 -3.31
CA ASP A 57 13.21 -17.57 -3.32
C ASP A 57 13.79 -18.00 -1.97
N ASN A 58 13.04 -17.84 -0.87
CA ASN A 58 13.45 -18.27 0.47
C ASN A 58 12.29 -18.88 1.26
N PRO A 59 12.03 -20.19 1.09
CA PRO A 59 10.91 -20.87 1.74
C PRO A 59 11.07 -21.03 3.26
N ASN A 60 12.26 -20.75 3.81
CA ASN A 60 12.54 -20.85 5.24
C ASN A 60 12.23 -19.53 5.99
N THR A 61 11.69 -18.53 5.31
CA THR A 61 11.33 -17.22 5.88
C THR A 61 9.85 -16.98 5.74
N ARG A 62 9.19 -16.57 6.83
CA ARG A 62 7.82 -16.04 6.78
C ARG A 62 7.86 -14.53 6.94
N CYS A 63 7.16 -13.83 6.05
CA CYS A 63 6.95 -12.41 6.14
C CYS A 63 5.49 -12.11 6.47
N LEU A 64 5.27 -11.05 7.22
CA LEU A 64 3.96 -10.47 7.48
C LEU A 64 4.00 -8.97 7.20
N PHE A 65 2.90 -8.47 6.65
CA PHE A 65 2.59 -7.05 6.57
C PHE A 65 1.37 -6.79 7.44
N ALA A 66 1.46 -5.84 8.35
CA ALA A 66 0.33 -5.40 9.16
C ALA A 66 0.10 -3.92 8.94
N ALA A 67 -1.14 -3.51 8.71
CA ALA A 67 -1.53 -2.11 8.58
C ALA A 67 -2.86 -1.85 9.27
N GLY A 68 -2.88 -0.82 10.12
CA GLY A 68 -4.10 -0.27 10.70
C GLY A 68 -4.46 1.09 10.09
N SER A 69 -5.23 1.89 10.81
CA SER A 69 -5.74 3.19 10.36
C SER A 69 -4.70 4.28 10.12
N GLN A 70 -3.41 4.07 10.43
CA GLN A 70 -2.38 5.10 10.34
C GLN A 70 -1.10 4.68 9.61
N LYS A 71 -0.44 3.61 10.04
CA LYS A 71 0.80 3.12 9.41
C LYS A 71 0.81 1.60 9.37
N GLY A 72 1.48 1.07 8.35
CA GLY A 72 1.77 -0.35 8.22
C GLY A 72 3.26 -0.63 8.15
N GLY A 73 3.63 -1.89 8.35
CA GLY A 73 5.02 -2.34 8.33
C GLY A 73 5.14 -3.80 7.92
N VAL A 74 6.30 -4.14 7.34
CA VAL A 74 6.67 -5.51 6.98
C VAL A 74 7.69 -6.02 7.99
N ALA A 75 7.50 -7.25 8.46
CA ALA A 75 8.47 -7.98 9.26
C ALA A 75 8.63 -9.39 8.69
N CYS A 76 9.85 -9.93 8.71
CA CYS A 76 10.15 -11.29 8.27
C CYS A 76 10.96 -12.03 9.34
N TYR A 77 10.70 -13.32 9.51
CA TYR A 77 11.33 -14.18 10.52
C TYR A 77 11.60 -15.58 9.97
N SER A 78 12.58 -16.26 10.55
CA SER A 78 12.93 -17.66 10.27
C SER A 78 11.84 -18.59 10.81
N ILE A 79 11.51 -19.65 10.06
CA ILE A 79 10.51 -20.65 10.47
C ILE A 79 11.18 -21.88 11.14
N ASN A 80 12.50 -22.01 11.03
CA ASN A 80 13.24 -23.24 11.40
C ASN A 80 14.21 -23.06 12.58
N ASP A 81 13.92 -22.14 13.49
CA ASP A 81 14.76 -21.94 14.69
C ASP A 81 14.67 -23.12 15.68
#